data_AF-A0A016UCX8-F1
#
_entry.id   AF-A0A016UCX8-F1
#
_cell.length_a   1.000
_cell.length_b   1.000
_cell.length_c   1.000
_cell.angle_alpha   90.00
_cell.angle_beta   90.00
_cell.angle_gamma   90.00
#
_symmetry.space_group_name_H-M   'P 1'
#
loop_
_entity.id
_entity.type
_entity.pdbx_description
1 polymer ?
#
loop_
_entity_poly.entity_id
_entity_poly.type
_entity_poly.pdbx_seq_one_letter_code
_entity_poly.pdbx_strand_id
1 'polypeptide(L)'
;MRVFLLVLLLAICASAGFFDTKLGGKIKKTLEKIKAALNGTLLMEIREKFIQLREKIRAKLKLSQARKALLGEIMKHIRRIKTDKIQEKGDSIEEINENSTIGELLYQGDIVLTNKQAQEIVDDIESDDEGREKRQAFRNRNYPRTLWSKGVYYHFHSNATAEVRSVFKKGARLWMKDTCIDFFESSSAPDRIRVFRAAGCWSYIGRIGGQQDLSLGKGCESIGTAAHEIGHAIGFYHTQSRYDRDDFITFNPQNVKPDWLDQFTKQTPATNDNYGITYDYGSIMHYGSNSASQNGRPTMVPHDPNYIETLGSPIISFYELLMINRHYECTKNCDPNTSAQCKMGGFPHPRDCTRCICPSGYGGQLCDQKPAGCGRTLRATAQYQSFHDEIGKRAAGQRPREDMDFCYYWITVFEQLTIVEISDASKYAFQAPQGSKIEIKIAGLSRGYAVNGCKYWGVEIKTHADQRLTGYRFCAPEHIGVRLVSNFNIVPIITYNRIYATSVDIQYRIVGGNVGGPRPQPYTNNNCVDNAQCMTLVRTRNFCHSRSYSESVKRGLCPKACGFCR
;
A
#
# COMPACT_ATOMS: atom_id res chain seq x y z
N MET A 1 -25.42 43.36 13.05
CA MET A 1 -24.87 42.95 11.72
C MET A 1 -24.30 41.52 11.65
N ARG A 2 -23.84 40.88 12.75
CA ARG A 2 -23.32 39.50 12.72
C ARG A 2 -24.36 38.36 12.63
N VAL A 3 -25.63 38.64 12.94
CA VAL A 3 -26.73 37.64 12.84
C VAL A 3 -27.35 37.60 11.44
N PHE A 4 -27.31 38.71 10.69
CA PHE A 4 -27.87 38.77 9.34
C PHE A 4 -27.00 38.07 8.28
N LEU A 5 -25.67 38.03 8.44
CA LEU A 5 -24.79 37.24 7.55
C LEU A 5 -24.96 35.72 7.73
N LEU A 6 -25.31 35.26 8.93
CA LEU A 6 -25.58 33.84 9.21
C LEU A 6 -26.90 33.36 8.59
N VAL A 7 -27.91 34.23 8.50
CA VAL A 7 -29.20 33.92 7.88
C VAL A 7 -29.10 33.96 6.35
N LEU A 8 -28.30 34.87 5.77
CA LEU A 8 -28.09 34.91 4.31
C LEU A 8 -27.26 33.71 3.80
N LEU A 9 -26.29 33.22 4.58
CA LEU A 9 -25.47 32.05 4.21
C LEU A 9 -26.22 30.71 4.38
N LEU A 10 -27.14 30.63 5.34
CA LEU A 10 -28.06 29.49 5.44
C LEU A 10 -29.04 29.44 4.24
N ALA A 11 -29.40 30.59 3.67
CA ALA A 11 -30.23 30.65 2.47
C ALA A 11 -29.47 30.22 1.19
N ILE A 12 -28.15 30.43 1.12
CA ILE A 12 -27.31 29.93 0.01
C ILE A 12 -27.12 28.40 0.13
N CYS A 13 -27.01 27.87 1.35
CA CYS A 13 -27.00 26.42 1.58
C CYS A 13 -28.36 25.74 1.33
N ALA A 14 -29.47 26.46 1.42
CA ALA A 14 -30.81 25.96 1.09
C ALA A 14 -31.11 25.99 -0.42
N SER A 15 -30.51 26.90 -1.18
CA SER A 15 -30.71 27.02 -2.63
C SER A 15 -29.91 26.01 -3.46
N ALA A 16 -28.97 25.28 -2.85
CA ALA A 16 -28.20 24.20 -3.48
C ALA A 16 -28.70 22.78 -3.13
N GLY A 17 -29.79 22.61 -2.38
CA GLY A 17 -30.42 21.31 -2.11
C GLY A 17 -29.60 20.31 -1.27
N PHE A 18 -28.40 20.67 -0.80
CA PHE A 18 -27.50 19.75 -0.10
C PHE A 18 -28.06 19.29 1.26
N PHE A 19 -28.69 20.21 2.01
CA PHE A 19 -29.19 19.95 3.36
C PHE A 19 -30.59 19.34 3.44
N ASP A 20 -31.32 19.25 2.32
CA ASP A 20 -32.68 18.70 2.27
C ASP A 20 -32.72 17.18 2.06
N THR A 21 -31.54 16.55 2.05
CA THR A 21 -31.38 15.10 1.93
C THR A 21 -31.13 14.45 3.28
N LYS A 22 -31.49 13.17 3.43
CA LYS A 22 -31.17 12.34 4.61
C LYS A 22 -29.64 12.32 4.93
N LEU A 23 -28.81 12.64 3.93
CA LEU A 23 -27.35 12.79 4.01
C LEU A 23 -26.96 14.13 4.68
N GLY A 24 -27.59 15.24 4.29
CA GLY A 24 -27.37 16.57 4.88
C GLY A 24 -27.67 16.63 6.39
N GLY A 25 -28.69 15.91 6.86
CA GLY A 25 -29.00 15.80 8.30
C GLY A 25 -27.94 15.05 9.12
N LYS A 26 -27.35 13.99 8.56
CA LYS A 26 -26.24 13.24 9.20
C LYS A 26 -24.97 14.09 9.23
N ILE A 27 -24.63 14.73 8.10
CA ILE A 27 -23.46 15.60 7.97
C ILE A 27 -23.53 16.78 8.95
N LYS A 28 -24.70 17.39 9.15
CA LYS A 28 -24.91 18.47 10.13
C LYS A 28 -24.57 18.04 11.56
N LYS A 29 -25.05 16.87 12.00
CA LYS A 29 -24.75 16.33 13.35
C LYS A 29 -23.27 15.98 13.52
N THR A 30 -22.59 15.62 12.43
CA THR A 30 -21.17 15.29 12.41
C THR A 30 -20.29 16.54 12.41
N LEU A 31 -20.67 17.57 11.65
CA LEU A 31 -20.05 18.90 11.69
C LEU A 31 -20.06 19.48 13.09
N GLU A 32 -21.16 19.39 13.84
CA GLU A 32 -21.20 19.85 15.24
C GLU A 32 -20.18 19.09 16.13
N LYS A 33 -19.89 17.82 15.85
CA LYS A 33 -18.88 17.03 16.57
C LYS A 33 -17.44 17.36 16.17
N ILE A 34 -17.24 17.91 14.97
CA ILE A 34 -15.92 18.19 14.39
C ILE A 34 -15.56 19.68 14.49
N LYS A 35 -16.52 20.59 14.72
CA LYS A 35 -16.29 22.04 14.88
C LYS A 35 -15.21 22.40 15.93
N ALA A 36 -14.99 21.54 16.93
CA ALA A 36 -13.94 21.73 17.94
C ALA A 36 -12.53 21.32 17.46
N ALA A 37 -12.43 20.59 16.35
CA ALA A 37 -11.25 19.89 15.86
C ALA A 37 -10.81 20.34 14.46
N LEU A 38 -11.74 20.67 13.57
CA LEU A 38 -11.48 21.16 12.23
C LEU A 38 -12.39 22.36 11.94
N ASN A 39 -11.95 23.23 11.03
CA ASN A 39 -12.81 24.28 10.51
C ASN A 39 -13.88 23.64 9.62
N GLY A 40 -15.03 23.30 10.22
CA GLY A 40 -16.13 22.62 9.54
C GLY A 40 -16.66 23.39 8.33
N THR A 41 -16.63 24.73 8.37
CA THR A 41 -17.01 25.58 7.23
C THR A 41 -16.06 25.36 6.06
N LEU A 42 -14.75 25.40 6.31
CA LEU A 42 -13.72 25.14 5.29
C LEU A 42 -13.86 23.74 4.68
N LEU A 43 -14.09 22.71 5.50
CA LEU A 43 -14.29 21.35 5.00
C LEU A 43 -15.50 21.25 4.07
N MET A 44 -16.60 21.92 4.42
CA MET A 44 -17.79 21.96 3.59
C MET A 44 -17.56 22.73 2.30
N GLU A 45 -16.89 23.88 2.33
CA GLU A 45 -16.52 24.63 1.14
C GLU A 45 -15.67 23.79 0.19
N ILE A 46 -14.67 23.07 0.71
CA ILE A 46 -13.85 22.16 -0.08
C ILE A 46 -14.70 21.02 -0.65
N ARG A 47 -15.57 20.41 0.17
CA ARG A 47 -16.43 19.30 -0.27
C ARG A 47 -17.37 19.73 -1.40
N GLU A 48 -17.95 20.91 -1.32
CA GLU A 48 -18.82 21.47 -2.37
C GLU A 48 -18.08 21.61 -3.71
N LYS A 49 -16.80 22.04 -3.70
CA LYS A 49 -15.98 22.07 -4.92
C LYS A 49 -15.88 20.69 -5.57
N PHE A 50 -15.65 19.64 -4.79
CA PHE A 50 -15.56 18.27 -5.33
C PHE A 50 -16.92 17.73 -5.79
N ILE A 51 -18.02 18.11 -5.13
CA ILE A 51 -19.38 17.76 -5.55
C ILE A 51 -19.69 18.34 -6.93
N GLN A 52 -19.31 19.61 -7.17
CA GLN A 52 -19.49 20.25 -8.47
C GLN A 52 -18.74 19.53 -9.60
N LEU A 53 -17.61 18.88 -9.28
CA LEU A 53 -16.81 18.11 -10.23
C LEU A 53 -17.25 16.65 -10.38
N ARG A 54 -18.29 16.20 -9.66
CA ARG A 54 -18.68 14.78 -9.56
C ARG A 54 -18.91 14.12 -10.92
N GLU A 55 -19.63 14.78 -11.83
CA GLU A 55 -19.90 14.22 -13.15
C GLU A 55 -18.63 14.18 -14.03
N LYS A 56 -17.74 15.18 -13.93
CA LYS A 56 -16.45 15.17 -14.63
C LYS A 56 -15.56 14.04 -14.11
N ILE A 57 -15.50 13.86 -12.79
CA ILE A 57 -14.78 12.75 -12.16
C ILE A 57 -15.37 11.41 -12.60
N ARG A 58 -16.70 11.25 -12.57
CA ARG A 58 -17.37 10.02 -13.02
C ARG A 58 -17.05 9.70 -14.47
N ALA A 59 -17.04 10.69 -15.35
CA ALA A 59 -16.66 10.52 -16.75
C ALA A 59 -15.21 10.03 -16.89
N LYS A 60 -14.26 10.64 -16.15
CA LYS A 60 -12.84 10.24 -16.15
C LYS A 60 -12.58 8.85 -15.57
N LEU A 61 -13.40 8.40 -14.63
CA LEU A 61 -13.29 7.07 -14.01
C LEU A 61 -14.00 5.97 -14.79
N LYS A 62 -14.77 6.31 -15.84
CA LYS A 62 -15.49 5.34 -16.66
C LYS A 62 -14.52 4.40 -17.38
N LEU A 63 -14.74 3.09 -17.22
CA LEU A 63 -13.94 2.08 -17.91
C LEU A 63 -14.28 2.01 -19.41
N SER A 64 -13.23 1.98 -20.24
CA SER A 64 -13.33 1.63 -21.65
C SER A 64 -13.71 0.16 -21.83
N GLN A 65 -14.19 -0.21 -23.03
CA GLN A 65 -14.59 -1.60 -23.29
C GLN A 65 -13.42 -2.60 -23.13
N ALA A 66 -12.22 -2.21 -23.55
CA ALA A 66 -11.01 -3.01 -23.36
C ALA A 66 -10.69 -3.22 -21.86
N ARG A 67 -10.82 -2.18 -21.02
CA ARG A 67 -10.62 -2.30 -19.57
C ARG A 67 -11.70 -3.15 -18.90
N LYS A 68 -12.95 -3.10 -19.37
CA LYS A 68 -14.02 -3.98 -18.87
C LYS A 68 -13.74 -5.45 -19.18
N ALA A 69 -13.28 -5.74 -20.41
CA ALA A 69 -12.87 -7.09 -20.79
C ALA A 69 -11.69 -7.58 -19.94
N LEU A 70 -10.68 -6.71 -19.74
CA LEU A 70 -9.55 -6.99 -18.87
C LEU A 70 -9.98 -7.29 -17.42
N LEU A 71 -10.81 -6.44 -16.83
CA LEU A 71 -11.37 -6.65 -15.50
C LEU A 71 -12.12 -7.99 -15.42
N GLY A 72 -12.97 -8.28 -16.41
CA GLY A 72 -13.72 -9.53 -16.49
C GLY A 72 -12.82 -10.77 -16.51
N GLU A 73 -11.67 -10.69 -17.20
CA GLU A 73 -10.69 -11.79 -17.19
C GLU A 73 -9.97 -11.90 -15.83
N ILE A 74 -9.44 -10.79 -15.30
CA ILE A 74 -8.73 -10.79 -14.01
C ILE A 74 -9.62 -11.39 -12.90
N MET A 75 -10.89 -11.00 -12.87
CA MET A 75 -11.86 -11.46 -11.87
C MET A 75 -12.07 -12.98 -11.87
N LYS A 76 -11.81 -13.71 -12.97
CA LYS A 76 -11.88 -15.19 -13.00
C LYS A 76 -10.78 -15.84 -12.17
N HIS A 77 -9.67 -15.14 -11.95
CA HIS A 77 -8.49 -15.64 -11.23
C HIS A 77 -8.45 -15.18 -9.77
N ILE A 78 -9.38 -14.29 -9.36
CA ILE A 78 -9.47 -13.79 -7.99
C ILE A 78 -10.18 -14.82 -7.11
N ARG A 79 -9.53 -15.20 -6.00
CA ARG A 79 -10.13 -16.00 -4.94
C ARG A 79 -10.83 -15.08 -3.97
N ARG A 80 -12.15 -15.17 -3.87
CA ARG A 80 -12.92 -14.38 -2.90
C ARG A 80 -12.78 -14.99 -1.52
N ILE A 81 -12.28 -14.21 -0.56
CA ILE A 81 -12.22 -14.61 0.84
C ILE A 81 -13.53 -14.34 1.56
N LYS A 82 -13.80 -15.10 2.62
CA LYS A 82 -14.73 -14.66 3.67
C LYS A 82 -14.02 -13.64 4.56
N THR A 83 -14.43 -12.37 4.47
CA THR A 83 -13.91 -11.31 5.33
C THR A 83 -14.48 -11.43 6.75
N ASP A 84 -13.61 -11.50 7.74
CA ASP A 84 -13.95 -11.41 9.15
C ASP A 84 -14.09 -9.94 9.58
N LYS A 85 -14.89 -9.67 10.61
CA LYS A 85 -14.95 -8.35 11.27
C LYS A 85 -14.33 -8.46 12.65
N ILE A 86 -13.20 -7.80 12.87
CA ILE A 86 -12.42 -7.96 14.10
C ILE A 86 -12.67 -6.81 15.07
N GLN A 87 -12.73 -5.58 14.57
CA GLN A 87 -12.98 -4.39 15.36
C GLN A 87 -14.38 -3.84 15.12
N GLU A 88 -15.03 -3.42 16.20
CA GLU A 88 -16.37 -2.83 16.19
C GLU A 88 -16.45 -1.63 15.23
N LYS A 89 -15.44 -0.75 15.28
CA LYS A 89 -15.36 0.50 14.52
C LYS A 89 -14.90 0.34 13.07
N GLY A 90 -14.35 -0.80 12.70
CA GLY A 90 -13.77 -1.04 11.38
C GLY A 90 -12.34 -1.54 11.48
N ASP A 91 -11.95 -2.34 10.49
CA ASP A 91 -10.63 -2.95 10.37
C ASP A 91 -9.72 -2.13 9.43
N SER A 92 -10.27 -1.12 8.74
CA SER A 92 -9.53 -0.13 7.94
C SER A 92 -9.79 1.32 8.37
N ILE A 93 -8.87 2.22 7.99
CA ILE A 93 -9.03 3.66 8.22
C ILE A 93 -10.30 4.14 7.51
N GLU A 94 -10.49 3.71 6.26
CA GLU A 94 -11.69 4.02 5.47
C GLU A 94 -12.98 3.58 6.19
N GLU A 95 -13.03 2.35 6.73
CA GLU A 95 -14.18 1.87 7.50
C GLU A 95 -14.38 2.65 8.81
N ILE A 96 -13.30 2.96 9.53
CA ILE A 96 -13.35 3.74 10.78
C ILE A 96 -13.90 5.13 10.52
N ASN A 97 -13.44 5.78 9.45
CA ASN A 97 -13.82 7.14 9.09
C ASN A 97 -15.23 7.19 8.52
N GLU A 98 -15.63 6.20 7.73
CA GLU A 98 -17.00 6.04 7.26
C GLU A 98 -17.96 5.82 8.44
N ASN A 99 -17.65 4.89 9.34
CA ASN A 99 -18.46 4.62 10.54
C ASN A 99 -18.47 5.79 11.52
N SER A 100 -17.47 6.68 11.44
CA SER A 100 -17.41 7.95 12.17
C SER A 100 -18.04 9.10 11.40
N THR A 101 -18.59 8.86 10.20
CA THR A 101 -19.25 9.82 9.29
C THR A 101 -18.37 11.00 8.85
N ILE A 102 -17.06 10.91 9.05
CA ILE A 102 -16.08 11.94 8.68
C ILE A 102 -15.44 11.65 7.33
N GLY A 103 -15.40 10.39 6.90
CA GLY A 103 -14.73 9.99 5.66
C GLY A 103 -15.30 10.64 4.40
N GLU A 104 -16.59 10.98 4.38
CA GLU A 104 -17.21 11.70 3.25
C GLU A 104 -16.82 13.18 3.18
N LEU A 105 -16.39 13.76 4.30
CA LEU A 105 -15.96 15.16 4.38
C LEU A 105 -14.47 15.32 4.09
N LEU A 106 -13.70 14.27 4.31
CA LEU A 106 -12.26 14.26 4.06
C LEU A 106 -11.97 13.92 2.59
N TYR A 107 -10.88 14.48 2.09
CA TYR A 107 -10.36 14.08 0.80
C TYR A 107 -9.73 12.70 0.93
N GLN A 108 -10.03 11.81 0.01
CA GLN A 108 -9.59 10.41 0.08
C GLN A 108 -9.75 9.83 1.50
N GLY A 109 -10.91 10.02 2.12
CA GLY A 109 -11.31 9.35 3.35
C GLY A 109 -10.63 9.80 4.65
N ASP A 110 -9.38 10.26 4.63
CA ASP A 110 -8.56 10.57 5.81
C ASP A 110 -7.62 11.79 5.62
N ILE A 111 -7.69 12.50 4.50
CA ILE A 111 -6.87 13.69 4.25
C ILE A 111 -7.67 14.96 4.48
N VAL A 112 -7.14 15.83 5.34
CA VAL A 112 -7.58 17.22 5.48
C VAL A 112 -6.79 18.09 4.50
N LEU A 113 -7.50 18.70 3.54
CA LEU A 113 -6.90 19.64 2.59
C LEU A 113 -6.95 21.08 3.11
N THR A 114 -5.89 21.84 2.85
CA THR A 114 -5.96 23.31 2.87
C THR A 114 -6.72 23.82 1.66
N ASN A 115 -7.24 25.05 1.74
CA ASN A 115 -7.88 25.72 0.59
C ASN A 115 -7.00 25.73 -0.67
N LYS A 116 -5.70 25.97 -0.49
CA LYS A 116 -4.73 25.98 -1.59
C LYS A 116 -4.58 24.59 -2.22
N GLN A 117 -4.41 23.54 -1.41
CA GLN A 117 -4.31 22.17 -1.92
C GLN A 117 -5.61 21.74 -2.62
N ALA A 118 -6.77 22.08 -2.07
CA ALA A 118 -8.05 21.81 -2.71
C ALA A 118 -8.18 22.51 -4.06
N GLN A 119 -7.78 23.78 -4.15
CA GLN A 119 -7.81 24.51 -5.43
C GLN A 119 -6.85 23.91 -6.45
N GLU A 120 -5.62 23.56 -6.05
CA GLU A 120 -4.65 22.90 -6.94
C GLU A 120 -5.26 21.60 -7.53
N ILE A 121 -5.96 20.80 -6.73
CA ILE A 121 -6.63 19.57 -7.19
C ILE A 121 -7.83 19.88 -8.12
N VAL A 122 -8.59 20.93 -7.84
CA VAL A 122 -9.73 21.36 -8.69
C VAL A 122 -9.22 21.78 -10.07
N ASP A 123 -8.24 22.68 -10.11
CA ASP A 123 -7.63 23.19 -11.35
C ASP A 123 -7.07 22.03 -12.20
N ASP A 124 -6.51 21.04 -11.53
CA ASP A 124 -5.97 19.81 -12.12
C ASP A 124 -7.05 18.90 -12.73
N ILE A 125 -8.20 18.76 -12.06
CA ILE A 125 -9.34 18.00 -12.59
C ILE A 125 -9.93 18.72 -13.80
N GLU A 126 -9.92 20.06 -13.79
CA GLU A 126 -10.47 20.88 -14.85
C GLU A 126 -9.59 20.94 -16.11
N SER A 127 -8.27 20.99 -15.96
CA SER A 127 -7.32 21.31 -17.05
C SER A 127 -7.11 20.24 -18.14
N ASP A 128 -7.73 19.05 -18.05
CA ASP A 128 -7.72 17.96 -19.06
C ASP A 128 -6.36 17.57 -19.68
N ASP A 129 -5.25 17.97 -19.06
CA ASP A 129 -3.90 17.81 -19.60
C ASP A 129 -3.39 16.37 -19.37
N GLU A 130 -3.46 15.53 -20.41
CA GLU A 130 -3.05 14.12 -20.40
C GLU A 130 -1.55 13.91 -20.67
N GLY A 131 -0.80 14.95 -21.05
CA GLY A 131 0.56 14.87 -21.58
C GLY A 131 1.72 14.85 -20.56
N ARG A 132 1.48 14.64 -19.27
CA ARG A 132 2.54 14.63 -18.24
C ARG A 132 2.53 13.35 -17.42
N GLU A 133 3.73 12.83 -17.11
CA GLU A 133 3.96 11.73 -16.19
C GLU A 133 3.74 12.22 -14.74
N LYS A 134 2.73 11.70 -14.02
CA LYS A 134 2.22 12.16 -12.70
C LYS A 134 2.68 11.24 -11.55
N ARG A 135 2.39 11.39 -10.24
CA ARG A 135 3.30 10.85 -9.17
C ARG A 135 2.66 10.66 -7.71
N GLN A 136 3.34 10.16 -6.61
CA GLN A 136 2.82 9.82 -5.21
C GLN A 136 3.20 10.72 -3.98
N ALA A 137 4.45 11.20 -3.81
CA ALA A 137 4.84 12.16 -2.75
C ALA A 137 4.56 13.66 -3.05
N PHE A 138 3.94 14.40 -2.12
CA PHE A 138 3.48 15.78 -2.29
C PHE A 138 4.61 16.78 -2.63
N ARG A 139 4.65 17.20 -3.89
CA ARG A 139 5.64 18.13 -4.44
C ARG A 139 4.95 19.19 -5.28
N ASN A 140 4.46 20.25 -4.64
CA ASN A 140 3.88 21.39 -5.36
C ASN A 140 4.90 22.50 -5.61
N ARG A 141 4.45 23.63 -6.18
CA ARG A 141 5.27 24.82 -6.46
C ARG A 141 5.98 25.41 -5.24
N ASN A 142 5.53 25.09 -4.02
CA ASN A 142 6.17 25.54 -2.80
C ASN A 142 7.29 24.62 -2.32
N TYR A 143 7.45 23.41 -2.87
CA TYR A 143 8.56 22.51 -2.53
C TYR A 143 9.91 23.21 -2.72
N PRO A 144 10.88 23.08 -1.79
CA PRO A 144 10.88 22.20 -0.60
C PRO A 144 10.29 22.85 0.67
N ARG A 145 9.64 24.02 0.60
CA ARG A 145 9.10 24.72 1.80
C ARG A 145 7.97 23.95 2.49
N THR A 146 7.34 22.99 1.82
CA THR A 146 6.30 22.11 2.40
C THR A 146 6.88 20.95 3.21
N LEU A 147 8.21 20.80 3.24
CA LEU A 147 8.91 19.82 4.07
C LEU A 147 9.05 20.29 5.52
N TRP A 148 9.20 19.32 6.42
CA TRP A 148 9.61 19.54 7.81
C TRP A 148 11.13 19.69 7.93
N SER A 149 11.67 20.82 7.50
CA SER A 149 13.12 21.05 7.35
C SER A 149 13.93 21.04 8.65
N LYS A 150 13.28 21.19 9.81
CA LYS A 150 13.91 21.19 11.15
C LYS A 150 13.49 19.97 11.99
N GLY A 151 12.99 18.92 11.33
CA GLY A 151 12.27 17.83 11.97
C GLY A 151 10.81 18.18 12.25
N VAL A 152 10.04 17.16 12.61
CA VAL A 152 8.61 17.21 12.88
C VAL A 152 8.40 17.44 14.37
N TYR A 153 8.00 18.64 14.76
CA TYR A 153 7.60 18.88 16.14
C TYR A 153 6.17 18.40 16.36
N TYR A 154 5.88 17.85 17.55
CA TYR A 154 4.54 17.41 17.92
C TYR A 154 4.25 17.62 19.40
N HIS A 155 2.99 17.61 19.80
CA HIS A 155 2.58 17.50 21.21
C HIS A 155 1.23 16.78 21.31
N PHE A 156 0.91 16.27 22.50
CA PHE A 156 -0.36 15.61 22.75
C PHE A 156 -1.36 16.56 23.38
N HIS A 157 -2.57 16.58 22.84
CA HIS A 157 -3.71 17.20 23.50
C HIS A 157 -4.11 16.39 24.75
N SER A 158 -4.80 17.01 25.70
CA SER A 158 -5.18 16.40 26.99
C SER A 158 -6.06 15.16 26.85
N ASN A 159 -6.80 15.02 25.74
CA ASN A 159 -7.66 13.86 25.47
C ASN A 159 -6.96 12.69 24.74
N ALA A 160 -5.66 12.81 24.42
CA ALA A 160 -4.89 11.71 23.85
C ALA A 160 -4.63 10.65 24.93
N THR A 161 -5.23 9.46 24.77
CA THR A 161 -5.08 8.36 25.73
C THR A 161 -3.67 7.79 25.72
N ALA A 162 -3.33 6.97 26.72
CA ALA A 162 -2.03 6.30 26.79
C ALA A 162 -1.74 5.47 25.52
N GLU A 163 -2.76 4.80 24.97
CA GLU A 163 -2.66 4.02 23.73
C GLU A 163 -2.36 4.92 22.53
N VAL A 164 -3.10 6.04 22.37
CA VAL A 164 -2.84 7.02 21.29
C VAL A 164 -1.41 7.57 21.37
N ARG A 165 -0.96 7.92 22.57
CA ARG A 165 0.41 8.39 22.81
C ARG A 165 1.45 7.31 22.47
N SER A 166 1.19 6.06 22.84
CA SER A 166 2.05 4.92 22.53
C SER A 166 2.19 4.71 21.02
N VAL A 167 1.06 4.54 20.32
CA VAL A 167 1.09 4.20 18.89
C VAL A 167 1.63 5.33 18.03
N PHE A 168 1.37 6.59 18.37
CA PHE A 168 1.99 7.73 17.68
C PHE A 168 3.50 7.72 17.83
N LYS A 169 4.02 7.58 19.07
CA LYS A 169 5.47 7.53 19.31
C LYS A 169 6.11 6.35 18.59
N LYS A 170 5.48 5.18 18.59
CA LYS A 170 5.98 4.00 17.88
C LYS A 170 5.93 4.16 16.36
N GLY A 171 4.85 4.74 15.81
CA GLY A 171 4.74 5.08 14.39
C GLY A 171 5.80 6.08 13.94
N ALA A 172 6.03 7.14 14.72
CA ALA A 172 7.10 8.10 14.47
C ALA A 172 8.48 7.43 14.47
N ARG A 173 8.73 6.50 15.40
CA ARG A 173 9.99 5.73 15.42
C ARG A 173 10.19 4.86 14.18
N LEU A 174 9.14 4.31 13.58
CA LEU A 174 9.29 3.55 12.32
C LEU A 174 9.83 4.44 11.20
N TRP A 175 9.36 5.68 11.10
CA TRP A 175 9.89 6.65 10.15
C TRP A 175 11.29 7.14 10.53
N MET A 176 11.53 7.50 11.80
CA MET A 176 12.85 7.98 12.25
C MET A 176 13.96 6.95 12.03
N LYS A 177 13.64 5.67 12.22
CA LYS A 177 14.60 4.57 12.15
C LYS A 177 15.31 4.52 10.79
N ASP A 178 14.55 4.58 9.70
CA ASP A 178 15.03 4.33 8.34
C ASP A 178 14.95 5.59 7.44
N THR A 179 14.87 6.78 8.04
CA THR A 179 14.90 8.08 7.34
C THR A 179 15.77 9.10 8.09
N CYS A 180 16.06 10.25 7.47
CA CYS A 180 16.69 11.39 8.13
C CYS A 180 15.71 12.28 8.91
N ILE A 181 14.42 11.95 8.95
CA ILE A 181 13.39 12.78 9.59
C ILE A 181 13.39 12.51 11.10
N ASP A 182 13.54 13.56 11.89
CA ASP A 182 13.44 13.50 13.36
C ASP A 182 12.07 13.98 13.86
N PHE A 183 11.59 13.40 14.95
CA PHE A 183 10.36 13.82 15.63
C PHE A 183 10.67 14.30 17.04
N PHE A 184 10.15 15.47 17.41
CA PHE A 184 10.45 16.14 18.69
C PHE A 184 9.16 16.53 19.42
N GLU A 185 9.03 16.16 20.70
CA GLU A 185 7.88 16.58 21.51
C GLU A 185 8.09 18.02 22.00
N SER A 186 7.29 18.97 21.51
CA SER A 186 7.31 20.38 21.92
C SER A 186 5.95 21.06 21.68
N SER A 187 5.36 21.60 22.74
CA SER A 187 4.12 22.39 22.67
C SER A 187 4.35 23.84 22.26
N SER A 188 5.60 24.34 22.31
CA SER A 188 5.95 25.73 22.01
C SER A 188 6.52 25.93 20.60
N ALA A 189 6.89 24.86 19.90
CA ALA A 189 7.38 24.94 18.52
C ALA A 189 6.34 25.60 17.59
N PRO A 190 6.70 26.62 16.78
CA PRO A 190 5.74 27.35 15.95
C PRO A 190 4.99 26.45 14.97
N ASP A 191 5.74 25.64 14.22
CA ASP A 191 5.21 24.61 13.34
C ASP A 191 5.22 23.28 14.11
N ARG A 192 4.06 22.70 14.37
CA ARG A 192 3.96 21.45 15.14
C ARG A 192 2.67 20.69 14.84
N ILE A 193 2.69 19.39 15.08
CA ILE A 193 1.51 18.53 15.04
C ILE A 193 0.87 18.48 16.43
N ARG A 194 -0.44 18.73 16.55
CA ARG A 194 -1.23 18.41 17.74
C ARG A 194 -1.89 17.05 17.54
N VAL A 195 -1.43 16.06 18.31
CA VAL A 195 -1.96 14.69 18.27
C VAL A 195 -3.06 14.55 19.31
N PHE A 196 -4.23 14.10 18.89
CA PHE A 196 -5.41 14.06 19.74
C PHE A 196 -6.42 12.99 19.29
N ARG A 197 -7.43 12.73 20.11
CA ARG A 197 -8.43 11.70 19.87
C ARG A 197 -9.74 12.34 19.39
N ALA A 198 -9.89 12.53 18.07
CA ALA A 198 -11.12 13.00 17.44
C ALA A 198 -11.96 11.85 16.90
N ALA A 199 -12.97 12.17 16.08
CA ALA A 199 -13.65 11.18 15.25
C ALA A 199 -12.78 10.82 14.05
N GLY A 200 -12.54 9.51 13.83
CA GLY A 200 -11.73 9.00 12.73
C GLY A 200 -10.21 9.08 12.92
N CYS A 201 -9.49 8.54 11.94
CA CYS A 201 -8.05 8.63 11.75
C CYS A 201 -7.80 9.57 10.56
N TRP A 202 -7.06 10.65 10.72
CA TRP A 202 -6.81 11.58 9.62
C TRP A 202 -5.67 12.54 9.93
N SER A 203 -5.13 13.13 8.87
CA SER A 203 -4.01 14.06 8.93
C SER A 203 -4.04 15.08 7.78
N TYR A 204 -3.23 16.12 7.90
CA TYR A 204 -2.89 17.00 6.78
C TYR A 204 -1.74 16.41 5.97
N ILE A 205 -1.57 16.88 4.73
CA ILE A 205 -0.43 16.50 3.89
C ILE A 205 0.69 17.51 4.00
N GLY A 206 1.87 17.02 4.41
CA GLY A 206 3.08 17.84 4.57
C GLY A 206 2.97 18.88 5.67
N ARG A 207 3.94 19.80 5.73
CA ARG A 207 3.94 20.93 6.65
C ARG A 207 3.08 22.08 6.09
N ILE A 208 1.99 22.42 6.77
CA ILE A 208 1.09 23.52 6.35
C ILE A 208 1.45 24.88 7.00
N GLY A 209 2.31 24.87 8.02
CA GLY A 209 2.69 26.03 8.82
C GLY A 209 1.78 26.21 10.04
N GLY A 210 2.36 26.67 11.16
CA GLY A 210 1.67 26.76 12.44
C GLY A 210 1.36 25.39 13.06
N GLN A 211 0.42 25.36 14.00
CA GLN A 211 -0.08 24.11 14.55
C GLN A 211 -1.05 23.43 13.57
N GLN A 212 -0.80 22.17 13.23
CA GLN A 212 -1.69 21.32 12.44
C GLN A 212 -2.15 20.10 13.24
N ASP A 213 -3.35 19.63 13.00
CA ASP A 213 -3.97 18.56 13.78
C ASP A 213 -3.78 17.18 13.13
N LEU A 214 -3.62 16.15 13.95
CA LEU A 214 -3.62 14.74 13.54
C LEU A 214 -4.50 13.94 14.50
N SER A 215 -5.53 13.29 13.97
CA SER A 215 -6.46 12.51 14.77
C SER A 215 -6.10 11.03 14.76
N LEU A 216 -6.02 10.45 15.96
CA LEU A 216 -6.07 9.01 16.18
C LEU A 216 -7.27 8.71 17.08
N GLY A 217 -8.44 8.60 16.46
CA GLY A 217 -9.72 8.33 17.11
C GLY A 217 -9.89 6.88 17.59
N LYS A 218 -11.09 6.55 18.08
CA LYS A 218 -11.45 5.16 18.47
C LYS A 218 -11.36 4.24 17.24
N GLY A 219 -10.53 3.21 17.30
CA GLY A 219 -10.24 2.27 16.22
C GLY A 219 -8.87 2.51 15.57
N CYS A 220 -8.26 3.67 15.79
CA CYS A 220 -6.98 4.07 15.17
C CYS A 220 -5.76 3.67 16.02
N GLU A 221 -5.96 2.99 17.15
CA GLU A 221 -4.93 2.66 18.14
C GLU A 221 -4.01 1.49 17.68
N SER A 222 -3.45 1.60 16.46
CA SER A 222 -2.43 0.71 15.94
C SER A 222 -1.24 1.48 15.38
N ILE A 223 -0.05 0.85 15.43
CA ILE A 223 1.17 1.48 14.92
C ILE A 223 1.10 1.68 13.42
N GLY A 224 0.53 0.73 12.66
CA GLY A 224 0.34 0.86 11.22
C GLY A 224 -0.55 2.06 10.88
N THR A 225 -1.67 2.24 11.59
CA THR A 225 -2.54 3.42 11.41
C THR A 225 -1.80 4.71 11.76
N ALA A 226 -1.12 4.77 12.91
CA ALA A 226 -0.36 5.97 13.27
C ALA A 226 0.76 6.28 12.26
N ALA A 227 1.46 5.26 11.76
CA ALA A 227 2.49 5.41 10.73
C ALA A 227 1.91 5.91 9.40
N HIS A 228 0.70 5.47 9.02
CA HIS A 228 -0.03 5.97 7.85
C HIS A 228 -0.35 7.46 7.98
N GLU A 229 -0.96 7.88 9.09
CA GLU A 229 -1.31 9.30 9.33
C GLU A 229 -0.07 10.21 9.43
N ILE A 230 1.02 9.68 9.99
CA ILE A 230 2.31 10.35 9.97
C ILE A 230 2.85 10.42 8.53
N GLY A 231 2.64 9.37 7.72
CA GLY A 231 2.95 9.33 6.29
C GLY A 231 2.33 10.50 5.53
N HIS A 232 1.05 10.80 5.77
CA HIS A 232 0.42 12.02 5.27
C HIS A 232 1.12 13.28 5.78
N ALA A 233 1.34 13.39 7.09
CA ALA A 233 1.95 14.57 7.70
C ALA A 233 3.36 14.88 7.16
N ILE A 234 4.12 13.86 6.77
CA ILE A 234 5.44 14.01 6.15
C ILE A 234 5.40 14.15 4.63
N GLY A 235 4.23 13.98 4.00
CA GLY A 235 4.00 14.40 2.61
C GLY A 235 3.52 13.32 1.65
N PHE A 236 2.99 12.18 2.09
CA PHE A 236 2.43 11.20 1.17
C PHE A 236 0.94 11.42 0.87
N TYR A 237 0.58 11.31 -0.41
CA TYR A 237 -0.77 10.94 -0.82
C TYR A 237 -0.90 9.42 -0.87
N HIS A 238 -2.12 8.94 -1.12
CA HIS A 238 -2.36 7.54 -1.30
C HIS A 238 -1.80 6.95 -2.59
N THR A 239 -1.33 5.71 -2.52
CA THR A 239 -0.77 4.96 -3.64
C THR A 239 -1.79 4.66 -4.72
N GLN A 240 -3.05 4.33 -4.36
CA GLN A 240 -4.13 4.13 -5.36
C GLN A 240 -4.58 5.42 -6.04
N SER A 241 -4.05 6.57 -5.63
CA SER A 241 -4.29 7.83 -6.31
C SER A 241 -3.18 8.19 -7.27
N ARG A 242 -2.11 7.38 -7.38
CA ARG A 242 -1.10 7.60 -8.41
C ARG A 242 -1.72 7.61 -9.80
N TYR A 243 -1.11 8.40 -10.67
CA TYR A 243 -1.51 8.53 -12.07
C TYR A 243 -1.39 7.27 -12.91
N ASP A 244 -0.32 6.50 -12.64
CA ASP A 244 0.10 5.27 -13.29
C ASP A 244 -0.58 4.08 -12.65
N ARG A 245 -1.41 4.27 -11.61
CA ARG A 245 -2.13 3.17 -10.95
C ARG A 245 -2.83 2.28 -11.97
N ASP A 246 -3.35 2.86 -13.06
CA ASP A 246 -4.16 2.12 -14.02
C ASP A 246 -3.31 1.18 -14.90
N ASP A 247 -1.98 1.19 -14.74
CA ASP A 247 -1.04 0.21 -15.32
C ASP A 247 -0.81 -0.99 -14.38
N PHE A 248 -1.26 -0.90 -13.12
CA PHE A 248 -1.07 -1.90 -12.07
C PHE A 248 -2.37 -2.45 -11.51
N ILE A 249 -3.41 -1.62 -11.42
CA ILE A 249 -4.74 -1.96 -10.92
C ILE A 249 -5.82 -1.50 -11.91
N THR A 250 -6.94 -2.19 -11.92
CA THR A 250 -8.17 -1.74 -12.55
C THR A 250 -9.17 -1.29 -11.48
N PHE A 251 -9.55 -0.02 -11.50
CA PHE A 251 -10.60 0.55 -10.67
C PHE A 251 -11.99 0.22 -11.25
N ASN A 252 -12.88 -0.34 -10.43
CA ASN A 252 -14.25 -0.67 -10.82
C ASN A 252 -15.27 0.27 -10.17
N PRO A 253 -15.68 1.36 -10.85
CA PRO A 253 -16.63 2.32 -10.30
C PRO A 253 -18.02 1.72 -10.01
N GLN A 254 -18.39 0.58 -10.62
CA GLN A 254 -19.69 -0.05 -10.39
C GLN A 254 -19.81 -0.68 -9.00
N ASN A 255 -18.69 -0.99 -8.36
CA ASN A 255 -18.67 -1.56 -7.01
C ASN A 255 -18.54 -0.47 -5.92
N VAL A 256 -18.36 0.79 -6.29
CA VAL A 256 -18.13 1.90 -5.34
C VAL A 256 -19.45 2.56 -4.96
N LYS A 257 -19.58 2.97 -3.70
CA LYS A 257 -20.69 3.81 -3.24
C LYS A 257 -20.73 5.09 -4.08
N PRO A 258 -21.89 5.49 -4.65
CA PRO A 258 -21.95 6.63 -5.57
C PRO A 258 -21.33 7.91 -5.01
N ASP A 259 -21.50 8.18 -3.71
CA ASP A 259 -21.02 9.40 -3.04
C ASP A 259 -19.54 9.35 -2.64
N TRP A 260 -18.87 8.22 -2.92
CA TRP A 260 -17.45 7.99 -2.63
C TRP A 260 -16.58 7.92 -3.89
N LEU A 261 -17.15 8.14 -5.09
CA LEU A 261 -16.39 8.04 -6.35
C LEU A 261 -15.23 9.04 -6.42
N ASP A 262 -15.40 10.23 -5.87
CA ASP A 262 -14.36 11.28 -5.86
C ASP A 262 -13.12 10.90 -5.03
N GLN A 263 -13.28 9.98 -4.08
CA GLN A 263 -12.22 9.42 -3.24
C GLN A 263 -11.22 8.58 -4.04
N PHE A 264 -11.54 8.24 -5.30
CA PHE A 264 -10.68 7.49 -6.22
C PHE A 264 -10.13 8.36 -7.36
N THR A 265 -10.19 9.68 -7.23
CA THR A 265 -9.56 10.59 -8.19
C THR A 265 -8.03 10.41 -8.16
N LYS A 266 -7.38 10.44 -9.33
CA LYS A 266 -5.92 10.37 -9.44
C LYS A 266 -5.28 11.72 -9.11
N GLN A 267 -4.13 11.72 -8.43
CA GLN A 267 -3.25 12.87 -8.29
C GLN A 267 -2.62 13.26 -9.62
N THR A 268 -2.07 14.47 -9.67
CA THR A 268 -1.40 15.02 -10.86
C THR A 268 0.08 15.35 -10.62
N PRO A 269 0.87 15.74 -11.64
CA PRO A 269 2.30 15.96 -11.51
C PRO A 269 2.59 17.34 -10.95
N ALA A 270 1.61 18.26 -10.99
CA ALA A 270 1.78 19.62 -10.49
C ALA A 270 2.00 19.65 -8.98
N THR A 271 1.54 18.60 -8.29
CA THR A 271 1.54 18.50 -6.83
C THR A 271 2.23 17.23 -6.32
N ASN A 272 2.90 16.44 -7.18
CA ASN A 272 3.30 15.09 -6.79
C ASN A 272 4.61 14.54 -7.44
N ASP A 273 5.41 13.70 -6.73
CA ASP A 273 6.64 12.99 -7.16
C ASP A 273 6.78 11.48 -6.75
N ASN A 274 7.03 10.57 -7.72
CA ASN A 274 7.23 9.12 -7.58
C ASN A 274 8.71 8.76 -7.61
N TYR A 275 9.57 9.70 -8.04
CA TYR A 275 11.00 9.53 -8.17
C TYR A 275 11.42 8.34 -9.05
N GLY A 276 10.62 7.98 -10.07
CA GLY A 276 10.87 6.81 -10.92
C GLY A 276 10.72 5.47 -10.21
N ILE A 277 10.09 5.44 -9.03
CA ILE A 277 9.80 4.22 -8.28
C ILE A 277 8.48 3.64 -8.80
N THR A 278 8.47 2.34 -9.08
CA THR A 278 7.28 1.63 -9.56
C THR A 278 6.19 1.52 -8.47
N TYR A 279 5.05 0.94 -8.80
CA TYR A 279 3.90 0.80 -7.91
C TYR A 279 4.12 -0.31 -6.88
N ASP A 280 3.85 -0.03 -5.59
CA ASP A 280 3.83 -1.04 -4.54
C ASP A 280 2.40 -1.35 -4.10
N TYR A 281 1.94 -2.58 -4.38
CA TYR A 281 0.64 -3.07 -3.95
C TYR A 281 0.53 -3.16 -2.42
N GLY A 282 1.65 -3.37 -1.73
CA GLY A 282 1.73 -3.50 -0.27
C GLY A 282 2.14 -2.21 0.43
N SER A 283 2.02 -1.08 -0.25
CA SER A 283 2.24 0.23 0.34
C SER A 283 1.31 0.48 1.53
N ILE A 284 1.87 1.04 2.61
CA ILE A 284 1.07 1.46 3.77
C ILE A 284 0.06 2.56 3.42
N MET A 285 0.32 3.29 2.34
CA MET A 285 -0.55 4.36 1.82
C MET A 285 -1.53 3.85 0.76
N HIS A 286 -1.67 2.53 0.58
CA HIS A 286 -2.62 1.96 -0.38
C HIS A 286 -3.90 1.51 0.32
N TYR A 287 -5.05 1.92 -0.21
CA TYR A 287 -6.35 1.40 0.21
C TYR A 287 -6.50 -0.12 0.06
N GLY A 288 -7.41 -0.72 0.82
CA GLY A 288 -7.83 -2.10 0.61
C GLY A 288 -8.57 -2.30 -0.72
N SER A 289 -8.59 -3.54 -1.21
CA SER A 289 -9.30 -3.94 -2.44
C SER A 289 -10.80 -3.61 -2.42
N ASN A 290 -11.43 -3.68 -1.24
CA ASN A 290 -12.87 -3.45 -1.03
C ASN A 290 -13.20 -2.06 -0.45
N SER A 291 -12.24 -1.14 -0.36
CA SER A 291 -12.49 0.19 0.21
C SER A 291 -13.64 0.89 -0.53
N ALA A 292 -14.56 1.49 0.23
CA ALA A 292 -15.80 2.11 -0.25
C ALA A 292 -16.74 1.21 -1.08
N SER A 293 -16.65 -0.12 -0.94
CA SER A 293 -17.51 -1.06 -1.67
C SER A 293 -18.97 -0.97 -1.22
N GLN A 294 -19.89 -0.90 -2.18
CA GLN A 294 -21.34 -0.93 -1.92
C GLN A 294 -21.94 -2.34 -1.88
N ASN A 295 -21.21 -3.34 -2.38
CA ASN A 295 -21.73 -4.70 -2.60
C ASN A 295 -20.79 -5.81 -2.09
N GLY A 296 -19.76 -5.44 -1.33
CA GLY A 296 -18.75 -6.35 -0.79
C GLY A 296 -17.82 -6.95 -1.85
N ARG A 297 -17.87 -6.46 -3.10
CA ARG A 297 -16.93 -6.85 -4.17
C ARG A 297 -15.79 -5.83 -4.28
N PRO A 298 -14.62 -6.23 -4.79
CA PRO A 298 -13.47 -5.34 -4.95
C PRO A 298 -13.78 -4.10 -5.80
N THR A 299 -13.43 -2.93 -5.29
CA THR A 299 -13.47 -1.65 -6.00
C THR A 299 -12.18 -1.41 -6.77
N MET A 300 -11.08 -2.03 -6.35
CA MET A 300 -9.78 -2.03 -7.05
C MET A 300 -9.28 -3.45 -7.18
N VAL A 301 -8.83 -3.81 -8.39
CA VAL A 301 -8.37 -5.16 -8.69
C VAL A 301 -6.97 -5.10 -9.30
N PRO A 302 -5.94 -5.73 -8.70
CA PRO A 302 -4.61 -5.77 -9.29
C PRO A 302 -4.58 -6.59 -10.57
N HIS A 303 -3.73 -6.18 -11.51
CA HIS A 303 -3.52 -6.86 -12.78
C HIS A 303 -2.88 -8.25 -12.62
N ASP A 304 -2.15 -8.45 -11.52
CA ASP A 304 -1.80 -9.76 -11.00
C ASP A 304 -2.72 -10.11 -9.81
N PRO A 305 -3.66 -11.06 -10.00
CA PRO A 305 -4.66 -11.44 -9.00
C PRO A 305 -4.11 -11.82 -7.62
N ASN A 306 -2.87 -12.31 -7.54
CA ASN A 306 -2.28 -12.74 -6.28
C ASN A 306 -2.02 -11.57 -5.30
N TYR A 307 -2.05 -10.33 -5.78
CA TYR A 307 -1.89 -9.14 -4.93
C TYR A 307 -3.18 -8.67 -4.27
N ILE A 308 -4.33 -9.31 -4.50
CA ILE A 308 -5.63 -8.78 -4.04
C ILE A 308 -5.67 -8.52 -2.52
N GLU A 309 -5.09 -9.42 -1.72
CA GLU A 309 -4.98 -9.26 -0.26
C GLU A 309 -3.74 -8.50 0.20
N THR A 310 -2.88 -8.09 -0.73
CA THR A 310 -1.71 -7.25 -0.43
C THR A 310 -2.11 -5.78 -0.33
N LEU A 311 -3.15 -5.37 -1.07
CA LEU A 311 -3.75 -4.04 -1.00
C LEU A 311 -4.32 -3.76 0.40
N GLY A 312 -4.04 -2.59 0.98
CA GLY A 312 -4.47 -2.25 2.35
C GLY A 312 -3.48 -2.65 3.44
N SER A 313 -2.22 -2.89 3.08
CA SER A 313 -1.12 -3.24 3.99
C SER A 313 -1.00 -2.26 5.17
N PRO A 314 -0.79 -2.74 6.41
CA PRO A 314 -0.48 -1.88 7.56
C PRO A 314 1.05 -1.71 7.79
N ILE A 315 1.89 -2.15 6.85
CA ILE A 315 3.35 -2.22 7.00
C ILE A 315 3.98 -1.23 6.01
N ILE A 316 4.90 -0.38 6.48
CA ILE A 316 5.68 0.52 5.62
C ILE A 316 6.49 -0.34 4.64
N SER A 317 6.26 -0.19 3.33
CA SER A 317 7.01 -0.94 2.34
C SER A 317 8.41 -0.35 2.14
N PHE A 318 9.27 -1.13 1.51
CA PHE A 318 10.59 -0.65 1.11
C PHE A 318 10.51 0.51 0.10
N TYR A 319 9.51 0.52 -0.79
CA TYR A 319 9.33 1.62 -1.74
C TYR A 319 8.83 2.90 -1.08
N GLU A 320 8.06 2.84 0.01
CA GLU A 320 7.77 4.04 0.81
C GLU A 320 9.03 4.61 1.45
N LEU A 321 9.88 3.76 2.03
CA LEU A 321 11.14 4.20 2.62
C LEU A 321 12.07 4.81 1.55
N LEU A 322 12.20 4.17 0.40
CA LEU A 322 12.99 4.70 -0.71
C LEU A 322 12.43 6.04 -1.19
N MET A 323 11.11 6.16 -1.33
CA MET A 323 10.45 7.37 -1.82
C MET A 323 10.60 8.53 -0.85
N ILE A 324 10.38 8.32 0.45
CA ILE A 324 10.49 9.40 1.44
C ILE A 324 11.94 9.88 1.60
N ASN A 325 12.91 8.96 1.55
CA ASN A 325 14.33 9.32 1.60
C ASN A 325 14.75 10.14 0.37
N ARG A 326 14.22 9.85 -0.83
CA ARG A 326 14.41 10.72 -2.00
C ARG A 326 13.69 12.06 -1.83
N HIS A 327 12.49 12.05 -1.26
CA HIS A 327 11.68 13.24 -1.09
C HIS A 327 12.28 14.27 -0.12
N TYR A 328 12.96 13.80 0.93
CA TYR A 328 13.68 14.63 1.91
C TYR A 328 15.19 14.73 1.64
N GLU A 329 15.67 14.20 0.50
CA GLU A 329 17.09 14.17 0.12
C GLU A 329 18.00 13.56 1.22
N CYS A 330 17.49 12.56 1.93
CA CYS A 330 18.13 12.02 3.12
C CYS A 330 19.50 11.37 2.86
N THR A 331 19.75 10.86 1.65
CA THR A 331 21.01 10.20 1.29
C THR A 331 22.04 11.14 0.66
N LYS A 332 21.79 12.45 0.64
CA LYS A 332 22.71 13.43 0.02
C LYS A 332 24.11 13.45 0.64
N ASN A 333 24.22 13.04 1.91
CA ASN A 333 25.48 12.98 2.65
C ASN A 333 26.20 11.62 2.52
N CYS A 334 25.59 10.64 1.85
CA CYS A 334 26.23 9.34 1.61
C CYS A 334 27.00 9.38 0.29
N ASP A 335 28.33 9.38 0.37
CA ASP A 335 29.21 9.32 -0.80
C ASP A 335 29.15 7.92 -1.45
N PRO A 336 28.77 7.81 -2.73
CA PRO A 336 28.70 6.53 -3.44
C PRO A 336 29.98 5.68 -3.42
N ASN A 337 31.16 6.30 -3.27
CA ASN A 337 32.45 5.61 -3.30
C ASN A 337 32.82 4.97 -1.95
N THR A 338 32.39 5.56 -0.84
CA THR A 338 32.74 5.13 0.52
C THR A 338 31.58 4.48 1.27
N SER A 339 30.34 4.72 0.80
CA SER A 339 29.14 4.13 1.39
C SER A 339 29.01 2.64 1.09
N ALA A 340 28.18 1.97 1.88
CA ALA A 340 27.83 0.57 1.72
C ALA A 340 27.30 0.25 0.31
N GLN A 341 27.88 -0.78 -0.30
CA GLN A 341 27.46 -1.28 -1.61
C GLN A 341 26.28 -2.26 -1.47
N CYS A 342 25.10 -1.69 -1.30
CA CYS A 342 23.87 -2.43 -0.99
C CYS A 342 23.49 -3.44 -2.08
N LYS A 343 23.17 -4.66 -1.64
CA LYS A 343 22.66 -5.75 -2.47
C LYS A 343 21.14 -5.74 -2.53
N MET A 344 20.60 -6.56 -3.43
CA MET A 344 19.15 -6.79 -3.59
C MET A 344 18.33 -5.52 -3.84
N GLY A 345 18.97 -4.44 -4.30
CA GLY A 345 18.31 -3.16 -4.55
C GLY A 345 18.09 -2.30 -3.30
N GLY A 346 18.76 -2.61 -2.18
CA GLY A 346 18.87 -1.74 -1.02
C GLY A 346 19.57 -0.42 -1.32
N PHE A 347 19.56 0.51 -0.36
CA PHE A 347 20.25 1.81 -0.47
C PHE A 347 20.94 2.20 0.85
N PRO A 348 22.00 3.03 0.82
CA PRO A 348 22.72 3.44 2.02
C PRO A 348 21.80 4.08 3.05
N HIS A 349 21.99 3.72 4.31
CA HIS A 349 21.17 4.24 5.40
C HIS A 349 21.53 5.71 5.68
N PRO A 350 20.55 6.64 5.71
CA PRO A 350 20.82 8.08 5.73
C PRO A 350 21.48 8.60 7.01
N ARG A 351 21.35 7.85 8.12
CA ARG A 351 22.02 8.16 9.40
C ARG A 351 23.34 7.42 9.61
N ASP A 352 23.66 6.48 8.72
CA ASP A 352 24.83 5.61 8.82
C ASP A 352 25.12 5.01 7.45
N CYS A 353 25.89 5.73 6.64
CA CYS A 353 26.15 5.35 5.26
C CYS A 353 26.99 4.05 5.13
N THR A 354 27.49 3.49 6.24
CA THR A 354 28.25 2.23 6.26
C THR A 354 27.36 0.99 6.24
N ARG A 355 26.03 1.14 6.33
CA ARG A 355 25.05 0.06 6.23
C ARG A 355 23.89 0.43 5.32
N CYS A 356 23.08 -0.57 5.00
CA CYS A 356 21.96 -0.43 4.06
C CYS A 356 20.59 -0.47 4.74
N ILE A 357 19.62 0.20 4.11
CA ILE A 357 18.20 -0.11 4.26
C ILE A 357 17.86 -1.21 3.25
N CYS A 358 17.24 -2.28 3.72
CA CYS A 358 17.04 -3.50 2.95
C CYS A 358 15.57 -3.73 2.59
N PRO A 359 15.30 -4.30 1.41
CA PRO A 359 13.97 -4.80 1.09
C PRO A 359 13.44 -5.80 2.11
N SER A 360 12.10 -5.90 2.23
CA SER A 360 11.47 -6.88 3.12
C SER A 360 12.00 -8.29 2.87
N GLY A 361 12.36 -8.99 3.95
CA GLY A 361 12.95 -10.33 3.86
C GLY A 361 14.46 -10.36 3.63
N TYR A 362 15.15 -9.23 3.55
CA TYR A 362 16.61 -9.11 3.49
C TYR A 362 17.14 -8.25 4.64
N GLY A 363 18.36 -8.52 5.08
CA GLY A 363 19.01 -7.85 6.21
C GLY A 363 20.52 -7.98 6.16
N GLY A 364 21.18 -7.77 7.31
CA GLY A 364 22.62 -7.61 7.37
C GLY A 364 23.05 -6.21 6.91
N GLN A 365 24.36 -5.93 7.01
CA GLN A 365 24.91 -4.62 6.67
C GLN A 365 24.70 -4.25 5.20
N LEU A 366 24.73 -5.23 4.29
CA LEU A 366 24.67 -5.04 2.84
C LEU A 366 23.41 -5.60 2.18
N CYS A 367 22.40 -6.05 2.93
CA CYS A 367 21.18 -6.68 2.41
C CYS A 367 21.41 -8.04 1.71
N ASP A 368 22.44 -8.77 2.12
CA ASP A 368 22.84 -10.07 1.61
C ASP A 368 22.63 -11.21 2.63
N GLN A 369 21.95 -10.92 3.74
CA GLN A 369 21.65 -11.88 4.80
C GLN A 369 20.14 -11.97 5.07
N LYS A 370 19.71 -13.09 5.65
CA LYS A 370 18.37 -13.22 6.20
C LYS A 370 18.24 -12.25 7.38
N PRO A 371 17.12 -11.52 7.54
CA PRO A 371 16.90 -10.73 8.74
C PRO A 371 17.07 -11.53 10.03
N ALA A 372 17.62 -10.86 11.05
CA ALA A 372 17.74 -11.39 12.40
C ALA A 372 16.35 -11.64 13.03
N GLY A 373 16.32 -12.44 14.09
CA GLY A 373 15.09 -12.87 14.76
C GLY A 373 14.68 -14.29 14.36
N CYS A 374 13.39 -14.61 14.53
CA CYS A 374 12.88 -15.95 14.26
C CYS A 374 12.85 -16.31 12.76
N GLY A 375 12.65 -17.60 12.51
CA GLY A 375 12.74 -18.22 11.19
C GLY A 375 14.16 -18.64 10.81
N ARG A 376 14.31 -19.30 9.67
CA ARG A 376 15.54 -20.00 9.28
C ARG A 376 15.73 -20.08 7.77
N THR A 377 16.95 -20.37 7.33
CA THR A 377 17.21 -20.72 5.94
C THR A 377 16.89 -22.19 5.72
N LEU A 378 16.15 -22.47 4.64
CA LEU A 378 15.70 -23.77 4.19
C LEU A 378 16.30 -24.04 2.81
N ARG A 379 16.79 -25.26 2.61
CA ARG A 379 17.35 -25.70 1.34
C ARG A 379 16.26 -26.42 0.56
N ALA A 380 15.95 -25.98 -0.65
CA ALA A 380 15.05 -26.69 -1.56
C ALA A 380 15.78 -27.87 -2.23
N THR A 381 15.07 -28.96 -2.47
CA THR A 381 15.50 -30.07 -3.33
C THR A 381 14.45 -30.30 -4.42
N ALA A 382 14.69 -31.22 -5.35
CA ALA A 382 13.69 -31.57 -6.37
C ALA A 382 12.42 -32.21 -5.78
N GLN A 383 12.51 -32.79 -4.58
CA GLN A 383 11.37 -33.38 -3.87
C GLN A 383 10.63 -32.33 -3.05
N TYR A 384 9.32 -32.54 -2.85
CA TYR A 384 8.54 -31.68 -1.98
C TYR A 384 9.05 -31.78 -0.54
N GLN A 385 9.31 -30.61 0.03
CA GLN A 385 9.56 -30.43 1.45
C GLN A 385 8.48 -29.52 2.02
N SER A 386 8.27 -29.62 3.33
CA SER A 386 7.29 -28.81 4.04
C SER A 386 7.96 -28.09 5.21
N PHE A 387 7.45 -26.91 5.56
CA PHE A 387 7.68 -26.35 6.88
C PHE A 387 6.39 -25.75 7.43
N HIS A 388 6.31 -25.75 8.75
CA HIS A 388 5.25 -25.16 9.54
C HIS A 388 5.82 -23.96 10.31
N ASP A 389 5.05 -22.88 10.38
CA ASP A 389 5.33 -21.75 11.26
C ASP A 389 4.05 -21.38 12.02
N GLU A 390 4.17 -21.21 13.34
CA GLU A 390 3.14 -20.66 14.20
C GLU A 390 3.72 -19.40 14.86
N ILE A 391 3.06 -18.26 14.65
CA ILE A 391 3.48 -16.96 15.16
C ILE A 391 2.34 -16.29 15.93
N GLY A 392 2.70 -15.46 16.91
CA GLY A 392 1.78 -14.80 17.81
C GLY A 392 1.74 -15.44 19.19
N LYS A 393 0.84 -14.97 20.04
CA LYS A 393 0.81 -15.31 21.47
C LYS A 393 -0.60 -15.74 21.86
N ARG A 394 -0.80 -17.03 22.10
CA ARG A 394 -2.10 -17.58 22.55
C ARG A 394 -2.59 -16.91 23.83
N ALA A 395 -1.67 -16.65 24.77
CA ALA A 395 -1.95 -15.99 26.05
C ALA A 395 -2.34 -14.50 25.90
N ALA A 396 -2.07 -13.86 24.75
CA ALA A 396 -2.45 -12.45 24.53
C ALA A 396 -3.95 -12.28 24.20
N GLY A 397 -4.71 -13.38 24.07
CA GLY A 397 -6.12 -13.36 23.72
C GLY A 397 -6.37 -12.90 22.28
N GLN A 398 -7.62 -12.51 22.01
CA GLN A 398 -8.09 -12.14 20.66
C GLN A 398 -8.14 -10.62 20.43
N ARG A 399 -7.67 -9.80 21.39
CA ARG A 399 -7.54 -8.37 21.17
C ARG A 399 -6.28 -8.10 20.34
N PRO A 400 -6.36 -7.37 19.21
CA PRO A 400 -5.18 -6.99 18.46
C PRO A 400 -4.17 -6.23 19.34
N ARG A 401 -2.90 -6.63 19.30
CA ARG A 401 -1.77 -5.92 19.92
C ARG A 401 -1.42 -4.69 19.09
N GLU A 402 -0.82 -3.67 19.68
CA GLU A 402 -0.39 -2.48 18.93
C GLU A 402 0.75 -2.78 17.93
N ASP A 403 1.69 -3.66 18.32
CA ASP A 403 2.84 -4.12 17.54
C ASP A 403 2.54 -5.40 16.73
N MET A 404 3.39 -5.66 15.73
CA MET A 404 3.44 -6.91 14.96
C MET A 404 4.72 -7.69 15.27
N ASP A 405 4.57 -8.99 15.45
CA ASP A 405 5.68 -9.96 15.44
C ASP A 405 5.97 -10.37 13.99
N PHE A 406 7.24 -10.64 13.66
CA PHE A 406 7.69 -11.08 12.34
C PHE A 406 8.68 -12.24 12.44
N CYS A 407 8.53 -13.27 11.60
CA CYS A 407 9.57 -14.29 11.36
C CYS A 407 9.97 -14.31 9.88
N TYR A 408 11.26 -14.56 9.65
CA TYR A 408 11.87 -14.48 8.33
C TYR A 408 12.50 -15.82 7.97
N TYR A 409 12.08 -16.38 6.84
CA TYR A 409 12.60 -17.60 6.26
C TYR A 409 13.15 -17.34 4.87
N TRP A 410 14.21 -18.04 4.50
CA TRP A 410 14.74 -18.07 3.14
C TRP A 410 14.64 -19.47 2.59
N ILE A 411 13.98 -19.67 1.46
CA ILE A 411 14.08 -20.93 0.73
C ILE A 411 15.10 -20.73 -0.40
N THR A 412 16.08 -21.61 -0.48
CA THR A 412 17.27 -21.42 -1.32
C THR A 412 17.58 -22.65 -2.15
N VAL A 413 18.13 -22.44 -3.35
CA VAL A 413 18.67 -23.50 -4.21
C VAL A 413 20.18 -23.60 -3.95
N PHE A 414 20.63 -24.53 -3.11
CA PHE A 414 22.06 -24.80 -2.93
C PHE A 414 22.44 -26.16 -3.52
N GLU A 415 23.40 -26.18 -4.44
CA GLU A 415 24.32 -27.31 -4.61
C GLU A 415 25.53 -27.07 -3.68
N GLN A 416 25.97 -28.11 -2.97
CA GLN A 416 27.29 -28.06 -2.33
C GLN A 416 28.33 -28.00 -3.45
N LEU A 417 29.12 -26.93 -3.51
CA LEU A 417 30.38 -26.94 -4.25
C LEU A 417 31.52 -26.87 -3.25
N THR A 418 32.43 -27.82 -3.46
CA THR A 418 33.64 -28.10 -2.71
C THR A 418 34.54 -26.87 -2.61
N ILE A 419 35.28 -26.81 -1.50
CA ILE A 419 36.28 -25.81 -1.13
C ILE A 419 37.13 -25.45 -2.36
N VAL A 420 37.14 -24.17 -2.75
CA VAL A 420 38.24 -23.61 -3.54
C VAL A 420 39.15 -22.92 -2.53
N GLU A 421 40.26 -23.56 -2.19
CA GLU A 421 41.32 -22.90 -1.43
C GLU A 421 41.83 -21.72 -2.27
N ILE A 422 41.54 -20.52 -1.81
CA ILE A 422 42.27 -19.31 -2.19
C ILE A 422 42.81 -18.76 -0.88
N SER A 423 44.13 -18.66 -0.81
CA SER A 423 44.90 -18.20 0.33
C SER A 423 44.27 -16.99 1.03
N ASP A 424 44.12 -17.12 2.36
CA ASP A 424 43.77 -16.11 3.37
C ASP A 424 42.36 -15.51 3.44
N ALA A 425 41.37 -16.03 2.70
CA ALA A 425 39.97 -15.86 3.11
C ALA A 425 39.07 -16.93 2.49
N SER A 426 38.59 -17.87 3.29
CA SER A 426 37.55 -18.83 2.89
C SER A 426 36.25 -18.08 2.55
N LYS A 427 36.07 -17.71 1.28
CA LYS A 427 34.87 -17.08 0.77
C LYS A 427 34.00 -18.15 0.10
N TYR A 428 32.93 -18.56 0.78
CA TYR A 428 31.94 -19.46 0.20
C TYR A 428 31.34 -18.84 -1.06
N ALA A 429 31.61 -19.43 -2.23
CA ALA A 429 30.95 -19.08 -3.49
C ALA A 429 29.78 -20.05 -3.71
N PHE A 430 28.55 -19.53 -3.66
CA PHE A 430 27.34 -20.31 -3.85
C PHE A 430 26.98 -20.35 -5.34
N GLN A 431 27.01 -21.52 -5.97
CA GLN A 431 26.50 -21.71 -7.33
C GLN A 431 25.20 -22.50 -7.26
N ALA A 432 24.07 -21.83 -7.53
CA ALA A 432 22.82 -22.53 -7.80
C ALA A 432 22.89 -23.12 -9.22
N PRO A 433 22.33 -24.32 -9.49
CA PRO A 433 22.23 -24.83 -10.85
C PRO A 433 21.58 -23.76 -11.73
N GLN A 434 22.21 -23.46 -12.86
CA GLN A 434 21.79 -22.37 -13.73
C GLN A 434 20.33 -22.59 -14.17
N GLY A 435 19.46 -21.62 -13.85
CA GLY A 435 18.04 -21.67 -14.23
C GLY A 435 17.11 -22.39 -13.24
N SER A 436 17.59 -22.84 -12.08
CA SER A 436 16.70 -23.39 -11.05
C SER A 436 15.78 -22.34 -10.43
N LYS A 437 14.49 -22.67 -10.38
CA LYS A 437 13.43 -21.89 -9.72
C LYS A 437 12.90 -22.67 -8.53
N ILE A 438 12.19 -21.99 -7.64
CA ILE A 438 11.56 -22.59 -6.48
C ILE A 438 10.06 -22.48 -6.66
N GLU A 439 9.37 -23.62 -6.66
CA GLU A 439 7.92 -23.68 -6.52
C GLU A 439 7.58 -23.64 -5.03
N ILE A 440 6.69 -22.73 -4.66
CA ILE A 440 6.07 -22.59 -3.34
C ILE A 440 4.59 -22.92 -3.47
N LYS A 441 4.07 -23.73 -2.56
CA LYS A 441 2.65 -24.05 -2.45
C LYS A 441 2.18 -23.79 -1.02
N ILE A 442 1.10 -23.05 -0.88
CA ILE A 442 0.43 -22.87 0.42
C ILE A 442 -0.34 -24.16 0.73
N ALA A 443 0.05 -24.86 1.77
CA ALA A 443 -0.55 -26.12 2.20
C ALA A 443 -1.58 -25.93 3.33
N GLY A 444 -1.41 -24.89 4.15
CA GLY A 444 -2.27 -24.63 5.29
C GLY A 444 -2.21 -23.16 5.70
N LEU A 445 -3.35 -22.63 6.10
CA LEU A 445 -3.52 -21.29 6.65
C LEU A 445 -4.54 -21.37 7.78
N SER A 446 -4.24 -20.68 8.88
CA SER A 446 -5.21 -20.49 9.97
C SER A 446 -6.53 -19.88 9.47
N ARG A 447 -7.61 -20.20 10.20
CA ARG A 447 -8.94 -19.62 9.98
C ARG A 447 -9.17 -18.46 10.94
N GLY A 448 -10.04 -17.53 10.54
CA GLY A 448 -10.33 -16.34 11.32
C GLY A 448 -9.28 -15.24 11.11
N TYR A 449 -9.70 -14.01 11.34
CA TYR A 449 -8.90 -12.80 11.15
C TYR A 449 -8.48 -12.54 9.69
N ALA A 450 -9.20 -13.13 8.73
CA ALA A 450 -9.01 -12.89 7.31
C ALA A 450 -9.68 -11.56 6.94
N VAL A 451 -8.86 -10.52 6.74
CA VAL A 451 -9.32 -9.18 6.34
C VAL A 451 -8.50 -8.68 5.15
N ASN A 452 -9.08 -7.78 4.36
CA ASN A 452 -8.37 -7.14 3.25
C ASN A 452 -7.06 -6.49 3.76
N GLY A 453 -5.97 -6.68 3.03
CA GLY A 453 -4.64 -6.18 3.41
C GLY A 453 -3.92 -7.02 4.46
N CYS A 454 -4.52 -8.15 4.87
CA CYS A 454 -3.99 -9.08 5.86
C CYS A 454 -3.51 -8.37 7.14
N LYS A 455 -4.33 -7.47 7.68
CA LYS A 455 -3.89 -6.49 8.68
C LYS A 455 -3.52 -7.07 10.05
N TYR A 456 -3.99 -8.27 10.36
CA TYR A 456 -3.80 -8.87 11.68
C TYR A 456 -2.77 -9.99 11.69
N TRP A 457 -2.68 -10.74 10.59
CA TRP A 457 -1.70 -11.78 10.39
C TRP A 457 -1.61 -12.12 8.91
N GLY A 458 -0.52 -12.77 8.50
CA GLY A 458 -0.42 -13.33 7.16
C GLY A 458 0.97 -13.86 6.86
N VAL A 459 1.11 -14.40 5.65
CA VAL A 459 2.38 -14.77 5.04
C VAL A 459 2.60 -13.91 3.80
N GLU A 460 3.77 -13.27 3.70
CA GLU A 460 4.27 -12.61 2.50
C GLU A 460 5.29 -13.52 1.80
N ILE A 461 5.12 -13.73 0.49
CA ILE A 461 5.95 -14.64 -0.32
C ILE A 461 6.53 -13.86 -1.51
N LYS A 462 7.86 -13.73 -1.57
CA LYS A 462 8.57 -12.93 -2.59
C LYS A 462 9.14 -13.80 -3.70
N THR A 463 8.39 -13.96 -4.79
CA THR A 463 8.79 -14.76 -5.97
C THR A 463 9.12 -13.92 -7.21
N HIS A 464 9.02 -12.59 -7.11
CA HIS A 464 9.25 -11.66 -8.22
C HIS A 464 10.73 -11.56 -8.61
N ALA A 465 11.00 -11.03 -9.80
CA ALA A 465 12.36 -10.70 -10.20
C ALA A 465 12.89 -9.48 -9.42
N ASP A 466 12.03 -8.47 -9.21
CA ASP A 466 12.37 -7.30 -8.39
C ASP A 466 12.12 -7.59 -6.91
N GLN A 467 13.20 -7.81 -6.17
CA GLN A 467 13.14 -8.17 -4.75
C GLN A 467 12.83 -6.98 -3.84
N ARG A 468 12.81 -5.75 -4.39
CA ARG A 468 12.43 -4.54 -3.65
C ARG A 468 10.92 -4.45 -3.41
N LEU A 469 10.12 -4.98 -4.32
CA LEU A 469 8.66 -4.94 -4.29
C LEU A 469 8.08 -5.79 -3.14
N THR A 470 7.02 -5.34 -2.49
CA THR A 470 6.28 -6.17 -1.52
C THR A 470 5.82 -7.49 -2.17
N GLY A 471 6.00 -8.60 -1.46
CA GLY A 471 5.58 -9.92 -1.93
C GLY A 471 4.05 -10.10 -1.95
N TYR A 472 3.60 -11.24 -2.49
CA TYR A 472 2.18 -11.61 -2.38
C TYR A 472 1.84 -11.96 -0.93
N ARG A 473 0.71 -11.45 -0.44
CA ARG A 473 0.23 -11.72 0.92
C ARG A 473 -1.01 -12.60 0.94
N PHE A 474 -1.04 -13.52 1.89
CA PHE A 474 -2.15 -14.44 2.10
C PHE A 474 -2.45 -14.60 3.59
N CYS A 475 -3.72 -14.56 3.95
CA CYS A 475 -4.20 -14.65 5.34
C CYS A 475 -5.58 -15.32 5.46
N ALA A 476 -6.00 -16.04 4.41
CA ALA A 476 -7.33 -16.65 4.33
C ALA A 476 -7.25 -18.10 3.82
N PRO A 477 -8.02 -19.04 4.40
CA PRO A 477 -8.02 -20.46 4.00
C PRO A 477 -8.32 -20.72 2.52
N GLU A 478 -9.06 -19.83 1.86
CA GLU A 478 -9.40 -19.90 0.44
C GLU A 478 -8.16 -19.84 -0.48
N HIS A 479 -7.02 -19.37 0.06
CA HIS A 479 -5.72 -19.35 -0.61
C HIS A 479 -4.93 -20.66 -0.48
N ILE A 480 -5.42 -21.65 0.28
CA ILE A 480 -4.79 -22.96 0.32
C ILE A 480 -4.78 -23.56 -1.10
N GLY A 481 -3.63 -24.11 -1.49
CA GLY A 481 -3.38 -24.64 -2.82
C GLY A 481 -2.86 -23.63 -3.84
N VAL A 482 -2.74 -22.34 -3.49
CA VAL A 482 -2.01 -21.36 -4.32
C VAL A 482 -0.58 -21.83 -4.53
N ARG A 483 -0.11 -21.72 -5.77
CA ARG A 483 1.25 -22.09 -6.21
C ARG A 483 1.94 -20.88 -6.83
N LEU A 484 3.17 -20.64 -6.42
CA LEU A 484 4.01 -19.55 -6.92
C LEU A 484 5.36 -20.11 -7.37
N VAL A 485 5.92 -19.59 -8.45
CA VAL A 485 7.23 -20.02 -8.95
C VAL A 485 8.16 -18.81 -8.99
N SER A 486 9.33 -18.95 -8.38
CA SER A 486 10.29 -17.86 -8.24
C SER A 486 10.96 -17.47 -9.57
N ASN A 487 11.36 -16.21 -9.65
CA ASN A 487 12.29 -15.70 -10.67
C ASN A 487 13.72 -15.56 -10.14
N PHE A 488 13.93 -15.94 -8.89
CA PHE A 488 15.19 -15.81 -8.15
C PHE A 488 15.48 -17.12 -7.40
N ASN A 489 16.74 -17.37 -7.09
CA ASN A 489 17.21 -18.58 -6.39
C ASN A 489 17.03 -18.51 -4.86
N ILE A 490 16.63 -17.36 -4.34
CA ILE A 490 16.23 -17.14 -2.96
C ILE A 490 14.77 -16.68 -2.97
N VAL A 491 13.94 -17.32 -2.16
CA VAL A 491 12.56 -16.91 -1.91
C VAL A 491 12.41 -16.55 -0.43
N PRO A 492 12.35 -15.26 -0.10
CA PRO A 492 11.94 -14.83 1.23
C PRO A 492 10.48 -15.19 1.50
N ILE A 493 10.23 -15.81 2.65
CA ILE A 493 8.92 -16.01 3.24
C ILE A 493 8.89 -15.24 4.56
N ILE A 494 7.92 -14.36 4.73
CA ILE A 494 7.80 -13.49 5.90
C ILE A 494 6.45 -13.77 6.53
N THR A 495 6.44 -14.28 7.74
CA THR A 495 5.20 -14.46 8.51
C THR A 495 5.10 -13.35 9.53
N TYR A 496 3.89 -12.84 9.74
CA TYR A 496 3.67 -11.75 10.68
C TYR A 496 2.31 -11.89 11.38
N ASN A 497 2.24 -11.36 12.60
CA ASN A 497 1.06 -11.49 13.45
C ASN A 497 0.99 -10.39 14.51
N ARG A 498 -0.23 -9.90 14.78
CA ARG A 498 -0.54 -9.05 15.94
C ARG A 498 -1.81 -9.49 16.68
N ILE A 499 -2.36 -10.66 16.39
CA ILE A 499 -3.58 -11.18 17.03
C ILE A 499 -3.47 -12.67 17.30
N TYR A 500 -3.83 -13.09 18.51
CA TYR A 500 -3.82 -14.50 18.91
C TYR A 500 -2.54 -15.24 18.43
N ALA A 501 -2.57 -16.56 18.26
CA ALA A 501 -1.56 -17.28 17.48
C ALA A 501 -2.17 -17.80 16.18
N THR A 502 -1.42 -17.70 15.09
CA THR A 502 -1.82 -18.13 13.76
C THR A 502 -0.68 -18.87 13.09
N SER A 503 -1.02 -19.86 12.28
CA SER A 503 -0.08 -20.73 11.60
C SER A 503 -0.23 -20.75 10.08
N VAL A 504 0.88 -21.08 9.43
CA VAL A 504 0.98 -21.35 7.99
C VAL A 504 1.79 -22.63 7.75
N ASP A 505 1.34 -23.43 6.79
CA ASP A 505 2.07 -24.57 6.26
C ASP A 505 2.45 -24.29 4.81
N ILE A 506 3.75 -24.38 4.52
CA ILE A 506 4.29 -24.15 3.17
C ILE A 506 4.97 -25.42 2.68
N GLN A 507 4.61 -25.83 1.46
CA GLN A 507 5.31 -26.83 0.68
C GLN A 507 6.21 -26.15 -0.35
N TYR A 508 7.42 -26.66 -0.56
CA TYR A 508 8.36 -26.10 -1.52
C TYR A 508 9.25 -27.16 -2.16
N ARG A 509 9.72 -26.87 -3.38
CA ARG A 509 10.71 -27.68 -4.11
C ARG A 509 11.40 -26.85 -5.21
N ILE A 510 12.51 -27.36 -5.71
CA ILE A 510 13.14 -26.87 -6.93
C ILE A 510 12.31 -27.31 -8.14
N VAL A 511 12.11 -26.38 -9.08
CA VAL A 511 11.56 -26.62 -10.41
C VAL A 511 12.49 -25.98 -11.44
N GLY A 512 12.91 -26.73 -12.47
CA GLY A 512 13.84 -26.24 -13.52
C GLY A 512 15.34 -26.38 -13.18
N GLY A 513 16.16 -26.51 -14.23
CA GLY A 513 17.57 -26.93 -14.19
C GLY A 513 17.69 -28.44 -14.43
N ASN A 514 17.92 -28.86 -15.68
CA ASN A 514 18.11 -30.27 -16.12
C ASN A 514 17.13 -31.36 -15.60
N VAL A 515 15.92 -30.98 -15.22
CA VAL A 515 14.76 -31.87 -15.20
C VAL A 515 13.77 -31.32 -16.22
N GLY A 516 13.76 -31.96 -17.40
CA GLY A 516 13.07 -31.51 -18.59
C GLY A 516 11.58 -31.24 -18.38
N GLY A 517 11.23 -29.97 -18.42
CA GLY A 517 9.91 -29.53 -18.83
C GLY A 517 10.13 -28.42 -19.85
N PRO A 518 9.75 -28.59 -21.12
CA PRO A 518 9.77 -27.47 -22.06
C PRO A 518 8.91 -26.33 -21.49
N ARG A 519 9.19 -25.07 -21.86
CA ARG A 519 8.09 -24.09 -21.93
C ARG A 519 6.93 -24.83 -22.58
N PRO A 520 5.68 -24.80 -22.06
CA PRO A 520 4.59 -25.44 -22.77
C PRO A 520 4.71 -24.99 -24.21
N GLN A 521 5.05 -25.92 -25.11
CA GLN A 521 5.12 -25.59 -26.52
C GLN A 521 3.72 -25.05 -26.84
N PRO A 522 3.59 -24.00 -27.66
CA PRO A 522 2.29 -23.48 -28.02
C PRO A 522 1.39 -24.67 -28.38
N TYR A 523 0.40 -24.93 -27.52
CA TYR A 523 -0.47 -26.08 -27.73
C TYR A 523 -1.16 -25.85 -29.06
N THR A 524 -1.16 -26.85 -29.93
CA THR A 524 -2.00 -26.88 -31.13
C THR A 524 -3.44 -27.02 -30.66
N ASN A 525 -4.03 -25.90 -30.25
CA ASN A 525 -5.42 -25.82 -29.84
C ASN A 525 -6.18 -25.10 -30.95
N ASN A 526 -7.11 -25.82 -31.60
CA ASN A 526 -7.94 -25.27 -32.68
C ASN A 526 -8.81 -24.09 -32.21
N ASN A 527 -8.95 -23.86 -30.90
CA ASN A 527 -9.67 -22.73 -30.30
C ASN A 527 -8.75 -21.59 -29.81
N CYS A 528 -7.54 -21.45 -30.37
CA CYS A 528 -6.60 -20.36 -30.07
C CYS A 528 -7.07 -19.01 -30.66
N VAL A 529 -8.08 -18.41 -30.04
CA VAL A 529 -8.71 -17.17 -30.52
C VAL A 529 -8.52 -16.05 -29.51
N ASP A 530 -8.01 -14.91 -29.98
CA ASP A 530 -7.89 -13.71 -29.16
C ASP A 530 -9.25 -13.09 -28.86
N ASN A 531 -9.39 -12.50 -27.67
CA ASN A 531 -10.55 -11.69 -27.35
C ASN A 531 -10.64 -10.50 -28.32
N ALA A 532 -11.86 -10.08 -28.65
CA ALA A 532 -12.09 -8.93 -29.54
C ALA A 532 -11.38 -7.64 -29.09
N GLN A 533 -11.10 -7.48 -27.79
CA GLN A 533 -10.37 -6.33 -27.25
C GLN A 533 -8.85 -6.51 -27.17
N CYS A 534 -8.32 -7.67 -27.55
CA CYS A 534 -6.91 -8.00 -27.45
C CYS A 534 -6.02 -6.99 -28.21
N MET A 535 -6.35 -6.71 -29.47
CA MET A 535 -5.58 -5.76 -30.29
C MET A 535 -5.48 -4.37 -29.64
N THR A 536 -6.57 -3.90 -29.03
CA THR A 536 -6.58 -2.64 -28.28
C THR A 536 -5.67 -2.71 -27.05
N LEU A 537 -5.72 -3.79 -26.28
CA LEU A 537 -4.88 -3.99 -25.10
C LEU A 537 -3.40 -4.06 -25.47
N VAL A 538 -3.04 -4.82 -26.51
CA VAL A 538 -1.66 -4.94 -27.00
C VAL A 538 -1.14 -3.58 -27.44
N ARG A 539 -1.90 -2.84 -28.26
CA ARG A 539 -1.48 -1.54 -28.79
C ARG A 539 -1.36 -0.45 -27.72
N THR A 540 -2.29 -0.40 -26.77
CA THR A 540 -2.41 0.74 -25.83
C THR A 540 -1.75 0.52 -24.48
N ARG A 541 -1.47 -0.73 -24.09
CA ARG A 541 -0.95 -1.07 -22.75
C ARG A 541 0.29 -1.94 -22.79
N ASN A 542 0.85 -2.20 -23.97
CA ASN A 542 1.94 -3.15 -24.15
C ASN A 542 1.63 -4.51 -23.47
N PHE A 543 0.36 -4.94 -23.56
CA PHE A 543 -0.24 -5.94 -22.68
C PHE A 543 0.55 -7.25 -22.60
N CYS A 544 1.04 -7.77 -23.74
CA CYS A 544 1.80 -9.03 -23.77
C CYS A 544 3.17 -8.93 -23.08
N HIS A 545 3.85 -7.79 -23.18
CA HIS A 545 5.21 -7.61 -22.63
C HIS A 545 5.22 -6.94 -21.26
N SER A 546 4.10 -6.36 -20.83
CA SER A 546 3.98 -5.75 -19.52
C SER A 546 4.13 -6.79 -18.40
N ARG A 547 4.91 -6.42 -17.37
CA ARG A 547 5.14 -7.24 -16.17
C ARG A 547 4.01 -7.09 -15.14
N SER A 548 3.13 -6.10 -15.31
CA SER A 548 2.02 -5.87 -14.39
C SER A 548 0.89 -6.89 -14.56
N TYR A 549 0.76 -7.51 -15.74
CA TYR A 549 -0.24 -8.54 -16.02
C TYR A 549 0.32 -9.92 -15.78
N SER A 550 -0.43 -10.79 -15.10
CA SER A 550 -0.07 -12.19 -14.96
C SER A 550 -0.15 -12.93 -16.30
N GLU A 551 0.65 -13.97 -16.46
CA GLU A 551 0.63 -14.82 -17.66
C GLU A 551 -0.75 -15.51 -17.85
N SER A 552 -1.47 -15.81 -16.77
CA SER A 552 -2.82 -16.39 -16.86
C SER A 552 -3.82 -15.41 -17.45
N VAL A 553 -3.75 -14.13 -17.07
CA VAL A 553 -4.60 -13.06 -17.62
C VAL A 553 -4.24 -12.79 -19.07
N LYS A 554 -2.95 -12.75 -19.41
CA LYS A 554 -2.50 -12.59 -20.81
C LYS A 554 -3.00 -13.71 -21.70
N ARG A 555 -2.90 -14.96 -21.23
CA ARG A 555 -3.41 -16.14 -21.94
C ARG A 555 -4.93 -16.13 -22.09
N GLY A 556 -5.68 -15.61 -21.11
CA GLY A 556 -7.13 -15.54 -21.19
C GLY A 556 -7.65 -14.53 -22.22
N LEU A 557 -6.91 -13.45 -22.46
CA LEU A 557 -7.34 -12.36 -23.36
C LEU A 557 -6.68 -12.39 -24.73
N CYS A 558 -5.39 -12.70 -24.78
CA CYS A 558 -4.55 -12.61 -25.97
C CYS A 558 -3.70 -13.89 -26.17
N PRO A 559 -4.29 -15.09 -26.13
CA PRO A 559 -3.54 -16.34 -26.25
C PRO A 559 -2.72 -16.43 -27.55
N LYS A 560 -3.22 -15.92 -28.68
CA LYS A 560 -2.52 -15.93 -29.97
C LYS A 560 -1.56 -14.75 -30.10
N ALA A 561 -2.04 -13.52 -29.90
CA ALA A 561 -1.20 -12.32 -30.02
C ALA A 561 -0.01 -12.29 -29.05
N CYS A 562 -0.13 -12.86 -27.86
CA CYS A 562 0.98 -12.98 -26.92
C CYS A 562 1.82 -14.26 -27.11
N GLY A 563 1.51 -15.08 -28.13
CA GLY A 563 2.32 -16.23 -28.51
C GLY A 563 2.20 -17.47 -27.61
N PHE A 564 1.08 -17.64 -26.90
CA PHE A 564 0.83 -18.82 -26.07
C PHE A 564 0.30 -20.03 -26.84
N CYS A 565 -0.27 -19.82 -28.03
CA CYS A 565 -0.68 -20.87 -28.97
C CYS A 565 -0.57 -20.34 -30.41
N ARG A 566 -0.63 -21.26 -31.39
CA ARG A 566 -0.50 -20.97 -32.82
C ARG A 566 -1.74 -21.39 -33.58
#